data_AF-A0A0Q6VNY0-F1
#
_entry.id   AF-A0A0Q6VNY0-F1
#
_cell.length_a   1.000
_cell.length_b   1.000
_cell.length_c   1.000
_cell.angle_alpha   90.00
_cell.angle_beta   90.00
_cell.angle_gamma   90.00
#
_symmetry.space_group_name_H-M   'P 1'
#
loop_
_entity.id
_entity.type
_entity.pdbx_description
1 polymer ?
#
loop_
_entity_poly.entity_id
_entity_poly.type
_entity_poly.pdbx_seq_one_letter_code
_entity_poly.pdbx_strand_id
1 'polypeptide(L)'
;MSSLHPHAEWSLSIYRVSGDAFQQRILRAFHRIAWPGITALGTQDDAECFVIVDCESEHRAGHVRGVILRIDPDAAQTVRANADDPRRPTRGLRAVRPPRPGS
;
A
#
# COMPACT_ATOMS: atom_id res chain seq x y z
N MET A 1 10.70 -26.32 24.01
CA MET A 1 11.06 -26.11 22.59
C MET A 1 10.17 -25.01 22.07
N SER A 2 10.68 -23.78 22.02
CA SER A 2 9.93 -22.62 21.52
C SER A 2 9.96 -22.66 20.00
N SER A 3 8.79 -22.85 19.39
CA SER A 3 8.62 -22.74 17.94
C SER A 3 8.95 -21.31 17.52
N LEU A 4 10.16 -21.10 17.01
CA LEU A 4 10.49 -19.91 16.23
C LEU A 4 9.65 -20.01 14.96
N HIS A 5 8.40 -19.55 15.01
CA HIS A 5 7.72 -19.17 13.79
C HIS A 5 8.54 -18.00 13.22
N PRO A 6 9.16 -18.14 12.04
CA PRO A 6 9.67 -16.97 11.37
C PRO A 6 8.42 -16.17 11.00
N HIS A 7 8.09 -15.17 11.80
CA HIS A 7 7.10 -14.19 11.42
C HIS A 7 7.63 -13.59 10.12
N ALA A 8 6.99 -13.91 9.00
CA ALA A 8 7.33 -13.28 7.73
C ALA A 8 7.11 -11.78 7.94
N GLU A 9 8.18 -10.98 7.97
CA GLU A 9 8.18 -9.55 8.27
C GLU A 9 7.61 -8.72 7.11
N TRP A 10 6.45 -9.08 6.57
CA TRP A 10 5.86 -8.31 5.48
C TRP A 10 5.33 -6.96 5.99
N SER A 11 5.37 -5.95 5.13
CA SER A 11 4.78 -4.63 5.36
C SER A 11 4.08 -4.13 4.11
N LEU A 12 2.80 -3.76 4.26
CA LEU A 12 2.00 -3.14 3.23
C LEU A 12 1.78 -1.66 3.58
N SER A 13 2.09 -0.77 2.64
CA SER A 13 1.87 0.67 2.78
C SER A 13 1.07 1.21 1.61
N ILE A 14 0.03 1.99 1.90
CA ILE A 14 -0.77 2.68 0.88
C ILE A 14 -0.55 4.18 1.03
N TYR A 15 -0.19 4.83 -0.08
CA TYR A 15 0.00 6.26 -0.17
C TYR A 15 -1.03 6.86 -1.10
N ARG A 16 -1.77 7.85 -0.62
CA ARG A 16 -2.46 8.79 -1.50
C ARG A 16 -1.42 9.72 -2.12
N VAL A 17 -1.48 9.89 -3.43
CA VAL A 17 -0.56 10.73 -4.22
C VAL A 17 -1.33 11.80 -4.97
N SER A 18 -0.64 12.90 -5.27
CA SER A 18 -1.19 14.15 -5.78
C SER A 18 -1.82 14.06 -7.18
N GLY A 19 -1.62 12.95 -7.89
CA GLY A 19 -2.28 12.65 -9.17
C GLY A 19 -1.56 11.59 -10.00
N ASP A 20 -2.12 11.27 -11.17
CA ASP A 20 -1.62 10.21 -12.06
C ASP A 20 -0.16 10.46 -12.49
N ALA A 21 0.22 11.71 -12.82
CA ALA A 21 1.59 12.02 -13.20
C ALA A 21 2.62 11.66 -12.10
N PHE A 22 2.27 11.89 -10.83
CA PHE A 22 3.11 11.49 -9.70
C PHE A 22 3.10 9.98 -9.49
N GLN A 23 1.91 9.35 -9.56
CA GLN A 23 1.77 7.90 -9.51
C GLN A 23 2.67 7.20 -10.54
N GLN A 24 2.59 7.60 -11.81
CA GLN A 24 3.38 7.00 -12.89
C GLN A 24 4.88 7.22 -12.70
N ARG A 25 5.31 8.37 -12.16
CA ARG A 25 6.73 8.62 -11.85
C ARG A 25 7.23 7.71 -10.73
N ILE A 26 6.42 7.52 -9.69
CA ILE A 26 6.71 6.62 -8.57
C ILE A 26 6.82 5.17 -9.05
N LEU A 27 5.84 4.69 -9.83
CA LEU A 27 5.85 3.32 -10.36
C LEU A 27 7.06 3.08 -11.27
N ARG A 28 7.41 4.04 -12.13
CA ARG A 28 8.62 3.96 -12.95
C ARG A 28 9.89 3.93 -12.12
N ALA A 29 9.94 4.65 -11.00
CA ALA A 29 11.11 4.62 -10.11
C ALA A 29 11.28 3.22 -9.50
N PHE A 30 10.23 2.64 -8.94
CA PHE A 30 10.29 1.28 -8.38
C PHE A 30 10.62 0.23 -9.44
N HIS A 31 10.04 0.34 -10.63
CA HIS A 31 10.35 -0.56 -11.75
C HIS A 31 11.81 -0.45 -12.22
N ARG A 32 12.35 0.77 -12.32
CA ARG A 32 13.75 0.98 -12.76
C ARG A 32 14.77 0.47 -11.76
N ILE A 33 14.47 0.62 -10.48
CA ILE A 33 15.38 0.18 -9.42
C ILE A 33 15.29 -1.36 -9.26
N ALA A 34 14.12 -1.95 -9.54
CA ALA A 34 13.87 -3.38 -9.46
C ALA A 34 14.28 -3.97 -8.10
N TRP A 35 13.93 -3.28 -7.02
CA TRP A 35 14.33 -3.70 -5.67
C TRP A 35 13.75 -5.08 -5.33
N PRO A 36 14.61 -6.06 -4.97
CA PRO A 36 14.14 -7.36 -4.52
C PRO A 36 13.23 -7.22 -3.29
N GLY A 37 12.12 -7.93 -3.27
CA GLY A 37 11.17 -7.92 -2.15
C GLY A 37 10.37 -6.62 -2.00
N ILE A 38 10.27 -5.82 -3.06
CA ILE A 38 9.38 -4.66 -3.12
C ILE A 38 8.50 -4.78 -4.36
N THR A 39 7.19 -4.76 -4.15
CA THR A 39 6.19 -4.70 -5.22
C THR A 39 5.41 -3.42 -5.09
N ALA A 40 5.27 -2.67 -6.19
CA ALA A 40 4.51 -1.42 -6.22
C ALA A 40 3.39 -1.50 -7.27
N LEU A 41 2.19 -1.06 -6.90
CA LEU A 41 1.00 -1.05 -7.74
C LEU A 41 0.35 0.34 -7.69
N GLY A 42 -0.08 0.83 -8.85
CA GLY A 42 -0.91 2.03 -8.95
C GLY A 42 -2.39 1.65 -8.93
N THR A 43 -3.19 2.43 -8.21
CA THR A 43 -4.65 2.33 -8.27
C THR A 43 -5.28 3.70 -8.07
N GLN A 44 -6.57 3.85 -8.35
CA GLN A 44 -7.28 5.11 -8.18
C GLN A 44 -8.73 4.82 -7.78
N ASP A 45 -9.35 5.78 -7.11
CA ASP A 45 -10.81 5.88 -7.02
C ASP A 45 -11.31 7.06 -7.87
N ASP A 46 -12.57 7.48 -7.69
CA ASP A 46 -13.18 8.54 -8.50
C ASP A 46 -12.54 9.92 -8.32
N ALA A 47 -11.75 10.14 -7.25
CA ALA A 47 -11.19 11.45 -6.90
C ALA A 47 -9.69 11.44 -6.62
N GLU A 48 -9.11 10.30 -6.23
CA GLU A 48 -7.77 10.21 -5.68
C GLU A 48 -6.94 9.10 -6.34
N CYS A 49 -5.63 9.36 -6.44
CA CYS A 49 -4.65 8.39 -6.93
C CYS A 49 -3.90 7.77 -5.74
N PHE A 50 -3.59 6.48 -5.83
CA PHE A 50 -2.88 5.75 -4.79
C PHE A 50 -1.72 4.94 -5.34
N VAL A 51 -0.68 4.80 -4.51
CA VAL A 51 0.39 3.83 -4.70
C VAL A 51 0.36 2.85 -3.53
N ILE A 52 0.20 1.58 -3.84
CA ILE A 52 0.28 0.47 -2.89
C ILE A 52 1.69 -0.11 -3.01
N VAL A 53 2.38 -0.23 -1.88
CA VAL A 53 3.70 -0.85 -1.83
C VAL A 53 3.70 -1.99 -0.82
N ASP A 54 4.02 -3.18 -1.30
CA ASP A 54 4.28 -4.36 -0.50
C ASP A 54 5.81 -4.55 -0.36
N CYS A 55 6.26 -4.78 0.86
CA CYS A 55 7.66 -4.93 1.24
C CYS A 55 7.85 -6.21 2.05
N GLU A 56 8.90 -6.96 1.77
CA GLU A 56 9.29 -8.15 2.56
C GLU A 56 9.89 -7.81 3.94
N SER A 57 10.12 -6.53 4.25
CA SER A 57 10.61 -6.08 5.58
C SER A 57 10.22 -4.64 5.91
N GLU A 58 10.12 -4.32 7.20
CA GLU A 58 9.86 -2.94 7.67
C GLU A 58 10.99 -1.97 7.33
N HIS A 59 12.24 -2.44 7.34
CA HIS A 59 13.39 -1.61 6.98
C HIS A 59 13.26 -1.04 5.56
N ARG A 60 12.75 -1.85 4.63
CA ARG A 60 12.49 -1.43 3.25
C ARG A 60 11.36 -0.40 3.16
N ALA A 61 10.34 -0.49 4.03
CA ALA A 61 9.23 0.47 4.05
C ALA A 61 9.70 1.91 4.34
N GLY A 62 10.72 2.09 5.19
CA GLY A 62 11.34 3.40 5.43
C GLY A 62 11.99 3.99 4.18
N HIS A 63 12.68 3.15 3.40
CA HIS A 63 13.32 3.57 2.15
C HIS A 63 12.28 3.89 1.06
N VAL A 64 11.26 3.04 0.92
CA VAL A 64 10.10 3.25 0.03
C VAL A 64 9.45 4.60 0.30
N ARG A 65 9.18 4.92 1.57
CA ARG A 65 8.63 6.20 1.97
C ARG A 65 9.49 7.37 1.49
N GLY A 66 10.81 7.26 1.64
CA GLY A 66 11.76 8.27 1.17
C GLY A 66 11.70 8.50 -0.34
N VAL A 67 11.59 7.44 -1.14
CA VAL A 67 11.45 7.56 -2.60
C VAL A 67 10.14 8.24 -2.96
N ILE A 68 9.03 7.83 -2.35
CA ILE A 68 7.71 8.39 -2.61
C ILE A 68 7.69 9.88 -2.30
N LEU A 69 8.11 10.28 -1.10
CA LEU A 69 8.11 11.68 -0.68
C LEU A 69 9.10 12.56 -1.46
N ARG A 70 10.15 11.97 -2.04
CA ARG A 70 11.06 12.69 -2.93
C ARG A 70 10.43 12.98 -4.29
N ILE A 71 9.54 12.12 -4.76
CA ILE A 71 8.85 12.29 -6.06
C ILE A 71 7.59 13.14 -5.89
N ASP A 72 6.83 12.90 -4.83
CA ASP A 72 5.60 13.58 -4.45
C ASP A 72 5.67 13.98 -2.97
N PRO A 73 6.12 15.21 -2.66
CA PRO A 73 6.25 15.71 -1.29
C PRO A 73 4.94 15.76 -0.51
N ASP A 74 3.81 15.85 -1.20
CA ASP A 74 2.48 15.95 -0.60
C ASP A 74 1.82 14.57 -0.42
N ALA A 75 2.51 13.48 -0.78
CA ALA A 75 2.02 12.13 -0.62
C ALA A 75 1.74 11.80 0.85
N ALA A 76 0.56 11.26 1.12
CA ALA A 76 0.10 10.93 2.46
C ALA A 76 -0.07 9.41 2.62
N GLN A 77 0.54 8.82 3.64
CA GLN A 77 0.31 7.41 3.97
C GLN A 77 -1.08 7.27 4.60
N THR A 78 -1.97 6.53 3.93
CA THR A 78 -3.36 6.32 4.38
C THR A 78 -3.51 4.99 5.12
N VAL A 79 -2.70 3.99 4.75
CA VAL A 79 -2.69 2.68 5.40
C VAL A 79 -1.26 2.20 5.62
N ARG A 80 -1.02 1.60 6.78
CA ARG A 80 0.16 0.80 7.08
C ARG A 80 -0.30 -0.48 7.77
N ALA A 81 0.11 -1.62 7.24
CA ALA A 81 -0.06 -2.92 7.87
C ALA A 81 1.29 -3.64 7.89
N ASN A 82 1.54 -4.42 8.92
CA ASN A 82 2.71 -5.27 9.03
C ASN A 82 2.34 -6.58 9.73
N ALA A 83 3.25 -7.55 9.68
CA ALA A 83 3.04 -8.87 10.26
C ALA A 83 2.73 -8.88 11.76
N ASP A 84 3.13 -7.83 12.48
CA ASP A 84 3.00 -7.71 13.94
C ASP A 84 1.82 -6.84 14.40
N ASP A 85 1.04 -6.22 13.50
CA ASP A 85 -0.13 -5.41 13.87
C ASP A 85 -1.44 -6.24 13.80
N PRO A 86 -2.01 -6.68 14.95
CA PRO A 86 -3.28 -7.39 14.99
C PRO A 86 -4.49 -6.49 14.67
N ARG A 87 -4.31 -5.20 14.35
CA ARG A 87 -5.37 -4.28 13.92
C ARG A 87 -5.78 -4.54 12.46
N ARG A 88 -6.36 -5.71 12.28
CA ARG A 88 -7.26 -6.09 11.19
C ARG A 88 -8.22 -4.93 10.85
N PRO A 89 -8.27 -4.40 9.62
CA PRO A 89 -9.39 -3.57 9.21
C PRO A 89 -10.63 -4.46 9.07
N THR A 90 -11.29 -4.75 10.19
CA THR A 90 -12.57 -5.50 10.22
C THR A 90 -13.77 -4.56 10.12
N ARG A 91 -13.68 -3.50 9.30
CA ARG A 91 -14.78 -2.55 9.17
C ARG A 91 -14.77 -1.90 7.79
N GLY A 92 -15.63 -2.38 6.89
CA GLY A 92 -16.07 -1.51 5.80
C GLY A 92 -16.57 -2.12 4.49
N LEU A 93 -16.39 -3.40 4.17
CA LEU A 93 -17.11 -3.98 3.03
C LEU A 93 -18.52 -4.38 3.47
N ARG A 94 -19.35 -3.36 3.72
CA ARG A 94 -20.80 -3.54 3.81
C ARG A 94 -21.22 -3.98 2.41
N ALA A 95 -21.46 -5.28 2.23
CA ALA A 95 -22.10 -5.80 1.04
C ALA A 95 -23.37 -4.97 0.81
N VAL A 96 -23.35 -4.12 -0.22
CA VAL A 96 -24.54 -3.44 -0.70
C VAL A 96 -25.43 -4.55 -1.25
N ARG A 97 -26.41 -4.94 -0.44
CA ARG A 97 -27.45 -5.87 -0.84
C ARG A 97 -28.15 -5.24 -2.06
N PRO A 98 -28.19 -5.91 -3.22
CA PRO A 98 -28.85 -5.34 -4.39
C PRO A 98 -30.33 -5.10 -4.06
N PRO A 99 -30.94 -4.01 -4.58
CA PRO A 99 -32.36 -3.78 -4.40
C PRO A 99 -33.14 -4.95 -4.99
N ARG A 100 -34.12 -5.45 -4.23
CA ARG A 100 -35.07 -6.44 -4.73
C ARG A 100 -35.92 -5.76 -5.83
N PRO A 101 -36.11 -6.39 -6.99
CA PRO A 101 -37.08 -5.90 -7.97
C PRO A 101 -38.49 -6.03 -7.37
N GLY A 102 -39.36 -5.10 -7.76
CA GLY A 102 -40.55 -4.70 -7.02
C GLY A 102 -41.62 -5.76 -6.81
N SER A 103 -42.49 -5.44 -5.86
CA SER A 103 -43.91 -5.81 -5.81
C SER A 103 -44.62 -4.75 -5.00
#